data_AF-A0A2V2ZNM4-F1
#
_entry.id   AF-A0A2V2ZNM4-F1
#
_cell.length_a   1.000
_cell.length_b   1.000
_cell.length_c   1.000
_cell.angle_alpha   90.00
_cell.angle_beta   90.00
_cell.angle_gamma   90.00
#
_symmetry.space_group_name_H-M   'P 1'
#
loop_
_entity.id
_entity.type
_entity.pdbx_description
1 polymer ?
#
loop_
_entity_poly.entity_id
_entity_poly.type
_entity_poly.pdbx_seq_one_letter_code
_entity_poly.pdbx_strand_id
1 'polypeptide(L)' 'MEKKDNKDSEDIAGRYYETEDYKRNDQLSSGLATTHEQVSDTYMEGQADAVIEDVVGVDISIPRKGYDE' A
#
# COMPACT_ATOMS: atom_id res chain seq x y z
N MET A 1 16.56 -32.75 11.68
CA MET A 1 15.86 -31.46 11.48
C MET A 1 14.63 -31.78 10.67
N GLU A 2 13.47 -31.74 11.32
CA GLU A 2 12.18 -32.07 10.70
C GLU A 2 11.82 -30.93 9.73
N LYS A 3 11.61 -31.23 8.44
CA LYS A 3 11.12 -30.24 7.47
C LYS A 3 9.67 -29.96 7.83
N LYS A 4 9.37 -28.78 8.38
CA LYS A 4 7.99 -28.28 8.45
C LYS A 4 7.51 -28.04 7.01
N ASP A 5 6.43 -28.72 6.64
CA ASP A 5 5.67 -28.47 5.41
C ASP A 5 5.32 -26.97 5.35
N ASN A 6 5.88 -26.23 4.40
CA ASN A 6 5.68 -24.77 4.21
C ASN A 6 4.42 -24.48 3.38
N LYS A 7 3.31 -25.19 3.60
CA LYS A 7 2.07 -25.00 2.82
C LYS A 7 1.56 -23.55 2.90
N ASP A 8 1.61 -22.95 4.09
CA ASP A 8 1.20 -21.56 4.30
C ASP A 8 2.05 -20.54 3.50
N SER A 9 3.31 -20.87 3.19
CA SER A 9 4.19 -19.99 2.44
C SER A 9 3.92 -20.04 0.94
N GLU A 10 3.46 -21.19 0.44
CA GLU A 10 3.00 -21.35 -0.95
C GLU A 10 1.70 -20.58 -1.17
N ASP A 11 0.80 -20.55 -0.17
CA ASP A 11 -0.46 -19.80 -0.24
C ASP A 11 -0.26 -18.27 -0.27
N ILE A 12 0.89 -17.73 0.18
CA ILE A 12 1.19 -16.29 0.14
C ILE A 12 1.88 -15.90 -1.16
N ALA A 13 2.78 -16.75 -1.67
CA ALA A 13 3.60 -16.45 -2.82
C ALA A 13 2.77 -16.48 -4.12
N GLY A 14 2.70 -15.35 -4.83
CA GLY A 14 2.06 -15.27 -6.15
C GLY A 14 0.54 -15.07 -6.13
N ARG A 15 -0.07 -14.86 -4.96
CA ARG A 15 -1.44 -14.34 -4.88
C ARG A 15 -1.50 -12.91 -5.42
N TYR A 16 -2.52 -12.65 -6.23
CA TYR A 16 -2.89 -11.32 -6.69
C TYR A 16 -4.21 -10.91 -6.04
N TYR A 17 -4.51 -9.62 -6.12
CA TYR A 17 -5.80 -9.10 -5.68
C TYR A 17 -6.96 -9.81 -6.41
N GLU A 18 -7.96 -10.21 -5.63
CA GLU A 18 -9.26 -10.72 -6.09
C GLU A 18 -10.38 -9.89 -5.47
N THR A 19 -11.52 -9.74 -6.16
CA THR A 19 -12.64 -8.92 -5.67
C THR A 19 -13.20 -9.37 -4.32
N GLU A 20 -13.08 -10.66 -4.03
CA GLU A 20 -13.48 -11.30 -2.78
C GLU A 20 -12.59 -10.89 -1.60
N ASP A 21 -11.38 -10.38 -1.84
CA ASP A 21 -10.44 -9.99 -0.78
C ASP A 21 -11.00 -8.90 0.13
N TYR A 22 -11.91 -8.05 -0.36
CA TYR A 22 -12.66 -7.09 0.45
C TYR A 22 -13.56 -7.73 1.52
N LYS A 23 -13.87 -9.03 1.40
CA LYS A 23 -14.78 -9.76 2.30
C LYS A 23 -14.05 -10.83 3.13
N ARG A 24 -12.80 -11.14 2.80
CA ARG A 24 -12.00 -12.13 3.51
C ARG A 24 -11.46 -11.52 4.82
N ASN A 25 -11.33 -12.34 5.86
CA ASN A 25 -10.91 -11.89 7.20
C ASN A 25 -9.45 -12.26 7.53
N ASP A 26 -8.58 -12.30 6.52
CA ASP A 26 -7.15 -12.54 6.70
C ASP A 26 -6.31 -11.32 6.31
N GLN A 27 -5.11 -11.24 6.87
CA GLN A 27 -4.22 -10.09 6.73
C GLN A 27 -3.76 -9.87 5.28
N LEU A 28 -3.49 -10.95 4.55
CA LEU A 28 -3.02 -10.85 3.17
C LEU A 28 -4.11 -10.26 2.27
N SER A 29 -5.34 -10.80 2.38
CA SER A 29 -6.49 -10.27 1.64
C SER A 29 -6.79 -8.82 2.00
N SER A 30 -6.73 -8.47 3.29
CA SER A 30 -6.92 -7.08 3.75
C SER A 30 -5.88 -6.14 3.11
N GLY A 31 -4.60 -6.52 3.08
CA GLY A 31 -3.54 -5.72 2.46
C GLY A 31 -3.68 -5.58 0.95
N LEU A 32 -4.06 -6.66 0.25
CA LEU A 32 -4.32 -6.64 -1.19
C LEU A 32 -5.50 -5.71 -1.53
N ALA A 33 -6.59 -5.80 -0.77
CA ALA A 33 -7.76 -4.94 -0.95
C ALA A 33 -7.45 -3.46 -0.67
N THR A 34 -6.73 -3.15 0.41
CA THR A 34 -6.34 -1.77 0.74
C THR A 34 -5.44 -1.15 -0.32
N THR A 35 -4.47 -1.89 -0.87
CA THR A 35 -3.59 -1.35 -1.92
C THR A 35 -4.32 -1.18 -3.25
N HIS A 36 -5.27 -2.05 -3.58
CA HIS A 36 -6.16 -1.88 -4.74
C HIS A 36 -7.02 -0.61 -4.62
N GLU A 37 -7.58 -0.34 -3.43
CA GLU A 37 -8.31 0.88 -3.13
C GLU A 37 -7.42 2.11 -3.26
N GLN A 38 -6.23 2.15 -2.63
CA GLN A 38 -5.30 3.27 -2.73
C GLN A 38 -4.92 3.62 -4.18
N VAL A 39 -4.72 2.61 -5.04
CA VAL A 39 -4.44 2.82 -6.48
C VAL A 39 -5.66 3.40 -7.19
N SER A 40 -6.85 2.89 -6.89
CA SER A 40 -8.11 3.36 -7.49
C SER A 40 -8.42 4.80 -7.10
N ASP A 41 -8.29 5.12 -5.80
CA ASP A 41 -8.48 6.47 -5.26
C ASP A 41 -7.48 7.44 -5.87
N THR A 42 -6.21 7.05 -5.94
CA THR A 42 -5.17 7.85 -6.61
C THR A 42 -5.52 8.14 -8.07
N TYR A 43 -6.07 7.15 -8.78
CA TYR A 43 -6.45 7.32 -10.18
C TYR A 43 -7.68 8.23 -10.37
N MET A 44 -8.68 8.10 -9.49
CA MET A 44 -9.95 8.84 -9.60
C MET A 44 -9.90 10.24 -8.98
N GLU A 45 -9.28 10.38 -7.82
CA GLU A 45 -9.30 11.60 -6.99
C GLU A 45 -7.94 12.34 -7.01
N GLY A 46 -6.86 11.68 -7.44
CA GLY A 46 -5.51 12.20 -7.33
C GLY A 46 -4.85 11.86 -5.99
N GLN A 47 -3.70 12.46 -5.71
CA GLN A 47 -2.95 12.21 -4.48
C GLN A 47 -2.97 13.45 -3.59
N ALA A 48 -2.99 13.26 -2.27
CA ALA A 48 -2.68 14.34 -1.33
C ALA A 48 -1.16 14.58 -1.34
N ASP A 49 -0.74 15.76 -1.79
CA ASP A 49 0.67 16.14 -1.77
C ASP A 49 1.13 16.55 -0.38
N ALA A 50 2.34 16.15 0.00
CA ALA A 50 2.96 16.61 1.23
C ALA A 50 3.44 18.06 1.05
N VAL A 51 2.85 18.97 1.82
CA VAL A 51 3.25 20.38 1.90
C VAL A 51 3.60 20.75 3.34
N ILE A 52 4.55 21.66 3.51
CA ILE A 52 4.87 22.30 4.79
C ILE A 52 4.36 23.74 4.71
N GLU A 53 3.58 24.16 5.70
CA GLU A 53 3.19 25.57 5.85
C GLU A 53 4.38 26.35 6.46
N ASP A 54 4.85 27.39 5.77
CA ASP A 54 5.84 28.33 6.31
C ASP A 54 5.20 29.26 7.36
N VAL A 55 6.02 29.95 8.17
CA VAL A 55 5.58 30.89 9.22
C VAL A 55 4.71 32.05 8.70
N VAL A 56 4.70 32.29 7.39
CA VAL A 56 3.86 33.28 6.70
C VAL A 56 2.61 32.68 6.03
N GLY A 57 2.32 31.39 6.25
CA GLY A 57 1.14 30.70 5.72
C GLY A 57 1.25 30.28 4.24
N VAL A 58 2.48 30.09 3.76
CA VAL A 58 2.74 29.67 2.37
C VAL A 58 3.03 28.18 2.33
N ASP A 59 2.32 27.45 1.47
CA ASP A 59 2.55 26.02 1.24
C ASP A 59 3.83 25.79 0.45
N ILE A 60 4.77 25.04 1.03
CA ILE A 60 6.01 24.60 0.40
C ILE A 60 5.87 23.10 0.09
N SER A 61 5.83 22.75 -1.20
CA SER A 61 5.77 21.34 -1.63
C SER A 61 7.05 20.60 -1.25
N ILE A 62 6.91 19.43 -0.62
CA ILE A 62 8.04 18.55 -0.34
C ILE A 62 8.41 17.82 -1.64
N PRO A 63 9.66 17.94 -2.13
CA PRO A 63 10.07 17.26 -3.34
C PRO A 63 10.05 15.74 -3.15
N ARG A 64 9.50 15.02 -4.12
CA ARG A 64 9.50 13.55 -4.17
C ARG A 64 10.88 13.01 -4.59
N LYS A 65 11.90 13.30 -3.80
CA LYS A 65 13.26 12.78 -3.98
C LYS A 65 13.66 11.98 -2.74
N GLY A 66 14.35 10.86 -2.95
CA GLY A 66 14.98 10.13 -1.86
C GLY A 66 16.12 10.94 -1.25
N TYR A 67 16.67 10.45 -0.14
CA TYR A 67 17.95 10.95 0.36
C TYR A 67 19.04 10.52 -0.65
N ASP A 68 19.74 11.48 -1.23
CA ASP A 68 21.01 11.19 -1.90
C ASP A 68 22.05 10.85 -0.82
N GLU A 69 22.77 9.74 -0.96
CA GLU A 69 23.83 9.29 -0.03
C GLU A 69 25.04 10.25 0.02
#